data_AF-A0A7H4MEH9-F1
#
_entry.id   AF-A0A7H4MEH9-F1
#
_cell.length_a   1.000
_cell.length_b   1.000
_cell.length_c   1.000
_cell.angle_alpha   90.00
_cell.angle_beta   90.00
_cell.angle_gamma   90.00
#
_symmetry.space_group_name_H-M   'P 1'
#
loop_
_entity.id
_entity.type
_entity.pdbx_description
1 polymer ?
#
loop_
_entity_poly.entity_id
_entity_poly.type
_entity_poly.pdbx_seq_one_letter_code
_entity_poly.pdbx_strand_id
1 'polypeptide(L)' 'MKLLWGELEQIVNRLESGDLPLEEALSEFERGVQLARQGQSQLQKAEQRVQILLADSEDSPTTPFTPDAE' A
#
# COMPACT_ATOMS: atom_id res chain seq x y z
N MET A 1 -3.72 -4.58 2.43
CA MET A 1 -4.22 -3.36 1.76
C MET A 1 -5.73 -3.19 1.87
N LYS A 2 -6.56 -4.12 1.34
CA LYS A 2 -8.03 -3.96 1.30
C LYS A 2 -8.70 -3.77 2.67
N LEU A 3 -8.22 -4.45 3.70
CA LEU A 3 -8.74 -4.30 5.07
C LEU A 3 -8.38 -2.96 5.72
N LEU A 4 -7.15 -2.48 5.52
CA LEU A 4 -6.68 -1.17 6.01
C LEU A 4 -7.48 -0.02 5.40
N TRP A 5 -7.77 -0.12 4.10
CA TRP A 5 -8.57 0.85 3.38
C TRP A 5 -10.00 0.90 3.91
N GLY A 6 -10.64 -0.25 4.10
CA GLY A 6 -12.00 -0.31 4.65
C GLY A 6 -12.10 0.23 6.08
N GLU A 7 -11.09 0.01 6.92
CA GLU A 7 -11.05 0.60 8.27
C GLU A 7 -10.92 2.13 8.19
N LEU A 8 -10.02 2.64 7.34
CA LEU A 8 -9.85 4.09 7.16
C LEU A 8 -11.13 4.77 6.62
N GLU A 9 -11.81 4.16 5.64
CA GLU A 9 -13.09 4.67 5.13
C GLU A 9 -14.16 4.74 6.22
N GLN A 10 -14.23 3.73 7.09
CA GLN A 10 -15.18 3.74 8.20
C GLN A 10 -14.90 4.88 9.18
N ILE A 11 -13.62 5.12 9.50
CA ILE A 11 -13.21 6.21 10.38
C ILE A 11 -13.57 7.56 9.77
N VAL A 12 -13.25 7.77 8.49
CA VAL A 12 -13.58 9.01 7.77
C VAL A 12 -15.08 9.25 7.78
N ASN A 13 -15.88 8.24 7.44
CA ASN A 13 -17.34 8.36 7.44
C ASN A 13 -17.91 8.72 8.83
N ARG A 14 -17.34 8.19 9.91
CA ARG A 14 -17.76 8.50 11.28
C ARG A 14 -17.38 9.94 11.68
N LEU A 15 -16.18 10.37 11.32
CA LEU A 15 -15.73 11.74 11.58
C LEU A 15 -16.55 12.77 10.79
N GLU A 16 -16.90 12.46 9.54
CA GLU A 16 -17.72 13.31 8.69
C GLU A 16 -19.19 13.38 9.12
N SER A 17 -19.69 12.37 9.85
CA SER A 17 -21.07 12.40 10.36
C SER A 17 -21.27 13.49 11.42
N GLY A 18 -20.21 13.86 12.15
CA GLY A 18 -20.23 14.93 13.15
C GLY A 18 -21.01 14.59 14.44
N ASP A 19 -21.48 13.34 14.58
CA ASP A 19 -22.27 12.90 15.74
C ASP A 19 -21.39 12.45 16.93
N LEU A 20 -20.07 12.42 16.74
CA LEU A 20 -19.12 11.93 17.75
C LEU A 20 -18.82 13.01 18.81
N PRO A 21 -18.81 12.64 20.11
CA PRO A 21 -18.19 13.44 21.14
C PRO A 21 -16.73 13.76 20.78
N LEU A 22 -16.23 14.93 21.21
CA LEU A 22 -14.89 15.41 20.86
C LEU A 22 -13.78 14.39 21.18
N GLU A 23 -13.89 13.72 22.33
CA GLU A 23 -12.88 12.75 22.78
C GLU A 23 -12.87 11.48 21.91
N GLU A 24 -14.04 11.02 21.46
CA GLU A 24 -14.15 9.92 20.50
C GLU A 24 -13.65 10.34 19.12
N ALA A 25 -13.99 11.56 18.66
CA ALA A 25 -13.51 12.10 17.40
C ALA A 25 -11.98 12.22 17.36
N LEU A 26 -11.35 12.62 18.47
CA LEU A 26 -9.89 12.65 18.60
C LEU A 26 -9.28 11.24 18.52
N SER A 27 -9.91 10.26 19.19
CA SER A 27 -9.44 8.86 19.14
C SER A 27 -9.55 8.26 17.74
N GLU A 28 -10.68 8.48 17.07
CA GLU A 28 -10.91 8.05 15.67
C GLU A 28 -9.91 8.74 14.72
N PHE A 29 -9.63 10.03 14.91
CA PHE A 29 -8.64 10.75 14.12
C PHE A 29 -7.21 10.18 14.30
N GLU A 30 -6.78 9.95 15.54
CA GLU A 30 -5.48 9.32 15.82
C GLU A 30 -5.36 7.95 15.17
N ARG A 31 -6.43 7.15 15.23
CA ARG A 31 -6.49 5.84 14.59
C ARG A 31 -6.38 5.95 13.07
N GLY A 32 -7.09 6.89 12.46
CA GLY A 32 -7.03 7.17 11.02
C GLY A 32 -5.62 7.55 10.57
N VAL A 33 -4.93 8.42 11.33
CA VAL A 33 -3.53 8.81 11.06
C VAL A 33 -2.59 7.60 11.11
N GLN A 34 -2.75 6.72 12.10
CA GLN A 34 -1.94 5.50 12.20
C GLN A 34 -2.15 4.57 11.01
N LEU A 35 -3.40 4.35 10.60
CA LEU A 35 -3.74 3.50 9.44
C LEU A 35 -3.19 4.08 8.14
N ALA A 36 -3.30 5.40 7.94
CA ALA A 36 -2.75 6.07 6.78
C ALA A 36 -1.23 5.88 6.67
N ARG A 37 -0.49 6.05 7.78
CA ARG A 37 0.96 5.82 7.85
C ARG A 37 1.32 4.36 7.54
N GLN A 38 0.55 3.40 8.05
CA GLN A 38 0.75 1.98 7.74
C GLN A 38 0.52 1.70 6.25
N GLY A 39 -0.53 2.26 5.66
CA GLY A 39 -0.82 2.15 4.23
C GLY A 39 0.34 2.67 3.38
N GLN A 40 0.85 3.86 3.70
CA GLN A 40 1.99 4.46 3.02
C GLN A 40 3.26 3.59 3.10
N SER A 41 3.55 3.02 4.28
CA SER A 41 4.69 2.10 4.43
C SER A 41 4.53 0.82 3.60
N GLN A 42 3.33 0.26 3.51
CA GLN A 42 3.09 -0.91 2.67
C GLN A 42 3.21 -0.60 1.19
N LEU A 43 2.74 0.57 0.75
CA LEU A 43 2.91 1.03 -0.63
C LEU A 43 4.38 1.20 -0.99
N GLN A 44 5.19 1.83 -0.12
CA GLN A 44 6.64 1.96 -0.34
C GLN A 44 7.33 0.60 -0.47
N LYS A 45 6.98 -0.38 0.38
CA LYS A 45 7.53 -1.74 0.29
C LYS A 45 7.15 -2.43 -1.02
N ALA A 46 5.91 -2.23 -1.48
CA ALA A 46 5.45 -2.78 -2.75
C ALA A 46 6.20 -2.15 -3.93
N GLU A 47 6.36 -0.83 -3.93
CA GLU A 47 7.12 -0.08 -4.94
C GLU A 47 8.58 -0.55 -5.02
N GLN A 48 9.25 -0.65 -3.86
CA GLN A 48 10.63 -1.15 -3.80
C GLN A 48 10.76 -2.56 -4.38
N ARG A 49 9.79 -3.44 -4.09
CA ARG A 49 9.80 -4.81 -4.62
C ARG A 49 9.60 -4.84 -6.14
N VAL A 50 8.76 -3.97 -6.68
CA VAL A 50 8.58 -3.81 -8.14
C VAL A 50 9.88 -3.32 -8.77
N GLN A 51 10.55 -2.32 -8.19
CA GLN A 51 11.82 -1.81 -8.70
C GLN A 51 12.91 -2.89 -8.75
N ILE A 52 13.04 -3.72 -7.70
CA ILE A 52 14.00 -4.84 -7.68
C ILE A 52 13.69 -5.84 -8.81
N LEU A 53 12.43 -6.21 -8.99
CA LEU A 53 12.03 -7.16 -10.04
C LEU A 53 12.31 -6.62 -11.45
N LEU A 54 12.12 -5.32 -11.66
CA LEU A 54 12.44 -4.68 -12.94
C LEU A 54 13.96 -4.62 -13.19
N ALA A 55 14.76 -4.33 -12.16
CA ALA A 55 16.21 -4.32 -12.26
C ALA A 55 16.79 -5.74 -12.53
N ASP A 56 16.29 -6.77 -11.85
CA ASP A 56 16.67 -8.18 -12.11
C ASP A 56 16.28 -8.63 -13.53
N SER A 57 15.27 -7.99 -14.13
CA SER A 57 14.84 -8.27 -15.50
C SER A 57 15.77 -7.65 -16.54
N GLU A 58 16.43 -6.53 -16.23
CA GLU A 58 17.42 -5.88 -17.12
C GLU A 58 18.79 -6.55 -17.06
N ASP A 59 19.20 -7.09 -15.90
CA ASP A 59 20.48 -7.78 -15.72
C ASP A 59 20.43 -9.29 -16.04
N SER A 60 19.29 -9.82 -16.49
CA SER A 60 19.23 -11.19 -16.98
C SER A 60 20.01 -11.32 -18.28
N PRO A 61 21.05 -12.18 -18.36
CA PRO A 61 21.76 -12.39 -19.61
C PRO A 61 20.76 -12.91 -20.63
N THR A 62 20.57 -12.13 -21.70
CA THR A 62 19.88 -12.60 -22.89
C THR A 62 20.74 -13.72 -23.47
N THR A 63 20.45 -14.97 -23.08
CA THR A 63 21.00 -16.10 -23.81
C THR A 63 20.45 -15.98 -25.22
N PRO A 64 21.31 -15.89 -26.26
CA PRO A 64 20.83 -15.92 -27.62
C PRO A 64 20.00 -17.20 -27.77
N PHE A 65 18.74 -17.03 -28.17
CA PHE A 65 17.93 -18.17 -28.56
C PHE A 65 18.58 -18.75 -29.81
N THR A 66 19.39 -19.80 -29.65
CA THR A 66 19.80 -20.67 -30.75
C THR A 66 18.63 -21.60 -31.00
N PRO A 67 17.88 -21.44 -32.11
CA PRO A 67 17.00 -22.51 -32.54
C PRO A 67 17.93 -23.68 -32.87
N ASP A 68 17.67 -24.85 -32.26
CA ASP A 68 18.38 -26.08 -32.60
C ASP A 68 18.35 -26.22 -34.12
N ALA A 69 19.53 -26.14 -34.73
CA ALA A 69 19.69 -26.40 -36.15
C ALA A 69 19.46 -27.90 -36.35
N GLU A 70 18.40 -28.23 -37.09
CA GLU A 70 18.15 -29.55 -37.66
C GLU A 70 19.34 -30.08 -38.48
#